data_AF-A0A1E4AAL8-F1
#
_entry.id   AF-A0A1E4AAL8-F1
#
_cell.length_a   1.000
_cell.length_b   1.000
_cell.length_c   1.000
_cell.angle_alpha   90.00
_cell.angle_beta   90.00
_cell.angle_gamma   90.00
#
_symmetry.space_group_name_H-M   'P 1'
#
loop_
_entity.id
_entity.type
_entity.pdbx_description
1 polymer ?
#
loop_
_entity_poly.entity_id
_entity_poly.type
_entity_poly.pdbx_seq_one_letter_code
_entity_poly.pdbx_strand_id
1 'polypeptide(L)' 'MRGTVKSELSADTLAVLEIVIDGLTSKSVADAMRAGLKAVTDTGAKRGVTRITAGNYGGKLGQHHYHLKDLI' A
#
# COMPACT_ATOMS: atom_id res chain seq x y z
N MET A 1 -6.97 -9.64 -14.56
CA MET A 1 -7.43 -11.02 -14.82
C MET A 1 -7.88 -11.65 -13.50
N ARG A 2 -9.16 -12.05 -13.37
CA ARG A 2 -9.66 -12.87 -12.24
C ARG A 2 -9.98 -14.27 -12.76
N GLY A 3 -9.74 -15.30 -11.95
CA GLY A 3 -10.01 -16.69 -12.30
C GLY A 3 -9.05 -17.32 -13.33
N THR A 4 -8.20 -16.53 -14.00
CA THR A 4 -7.29 -17.00 -15.07
C THR A 4 -5.81 -16.97 -14.70
N VAL A 5 -5.43 -16.35 -13.57
CA VAL A 5 -4.05 -16.29 -13.04
C VAL A 5 -4.08 -16.46 -11.53
N LYS A 6 -2.96 -16.90 -10.94
CA LYS A 6 -2.78 -16.85 -9.48
C LYS A 6 -2.95 -15.41 -9.01
N SER A 7 -3.80 -15.19 -8.01
CA SER A 7 -4.10 -13.87 -7.48
C SER A 7 -3.86 -13.84 -5.98
N GLU A 8 -3.26 -12.75 -5.49
CA GLU A 8 -3.09 -12.46 -4.06
C GLU A 8 -4.27 -11.61 -3.51
N LEU A 9 -5.34 -11.45 -4.30
CA LEU A 9 -6.55 -10.71 -3.95
C LEU A 9 -7.64 -11.66 -3.45
N SER A 10 -8.42 -11.22 -2.46
CA SER A 10 -9.63 -11.91 -2.03
C SER A 10 -10.68 -11.95 -3.16
N ALA A 11 -11.61 -12.91 -3.10
CA ALA A 11 -12.63 -13.11 -4.13
C ALA A 11 -13.61 -11.93 -4.26
N ASP A 12 -13.86 -11.21 -3.16
CA ASP A 12 -14.73 -10.04 -3.06
C ASP A 12 -14.09 -8.76 -3.61
N THR A 13 -12.80 -8.51 -3.41
CA THR A 13 -12.07 -7.40 -4.04
C THR A 13 -12.49 -6.02 -3.48
N LEU A 14 -13.14 -5.11 -4.22
CA LEU A 14 -13.67 -5.22 -5.60
C LEU A 14 -12.73 -4.69 -6.70
N ALA A 15 -11.84 -3.76 -6.39
CA ALA A 15 -10.83 -3.16 -7.29
C ALA A 15 -9.53 -2.95 -6.49
N VAL A 16 -8.43 -2.56 -7.15
CA VAL A 16 -7.17 -2.19 -6.49
C VAL A 16 -6.75 -0.82 -7.00
N LEU A 17 -6.27 0.03 -6.09
CA LEU A 17 -5.73 1.36 -6.37
C LEU A 17 -4.31 1.40 -5.80
N GLU A 18 -3.37 1.95 -6.55
CA GLU A 18 -1.98 2.13 -6.15
C GLU A 18 -1.65 3.62 -6.07
N ILE A 19 -0.91 4.01 -5.03
CA ILE A 19 -0.44 5.38 -4.80
C ILE A 19 1.08 5.32 -4.75
N VAL A 20 1.73 5.94 -5.74
CA VAL A 20 3.19 6.07 -5.82
C VAL A 20 3.59 7.42 -5.22
N ILE A 21 4.68 7.44 -4.44
CA ILE A 21 5.15 8.63 -3.73
C ILE A 21 6.65 8.79 -3.98
N ASP A 22 7.01 9.84 -4.71
CA ASP A 22 8.38 10.35 -4.77
C ASP A 22 8.56 11.47 -3.74
N GLY A 23 9.78 11.60 -3.22
CA GLY A 23 10.12 12.62 -2.22
C GLY A 23 11.60 12.95 -2.20
N LEU A 24 11.93 14.20 -1.88
CA LEU A 24 13.31 14.71 -1.86
C LEU A 24 14.19 14.05 -0.79
N THR A 25 13.57 13.41 0.21
CA THR A 25 14.26 12.64 1.27
C THR A 25 13.50 11.36 1.59
N SER A 26 14.21 10.32 2.06
CA SER A 26 13.58 9.09 2.54
C SER A 26 12.57 9.35 3.67
N LYS A 27 12.86 10.32 4.56
CA LYS A 27 11.91 10.74 5.61
C LYS A 27 10.61 11.30 5.01
N SER A 28 10.69 12.16 3.99
CA SER A 28 9.49 12.73 3.36
C SER A 28 8.58 11.68 2.71
N VAL A 29 9.15 10.61 2.15
CA VAL A 29 8.38 9.46 1.63
C VAL A 29 7.71 8.70 2.79
N ALA A 30 8.43 8.39 3.86
CA ALA A 30 7.89 7.71 5.04
C ALA A 30 6.78 8.52 5.74
N ASP A 31 6.94 9.83 5.87
CA ASP A 31 5.95 10.74 6.46
C ASP A 31 4.67 10.79 5.59
N ALA A 32 4.81 10.87 4.26
CA ALA A 32 3.70 10.86 3.32
C ALA A 32 2.96 9.51 3.31
N MET A 33 3.69 8.39 3.36
CA MET A 33 3.10 7.05 3.54
C MET A 33 2.32 6.95 4.85
N ARG A 34 2.87 7.44 5.98
CA ARG A 34 2.19 7.47 7.29
C ARG A 34 0.90 8.29 7.23
N ALA A 35 0.92 9.45 6.60
CA ALA A 35 -0.27 10.30 6.43
C ALA A 35 -1.35 9.62 5.57
N GLY A 36 -0.95 9.02 4.44
CA GLY A 36 -1.86 8.27 3.56
C GLY A 36 -2.48 7.04 4.23
N LEU A 37 -1.65 6.24 4.92
CA LEU A 37 -2.11 5.12 5.74
C LEU A 37 -3.16 5.57 6.74
N LYS A 38 -2.86 6.59 7.55
CA LYS A 38 -3.79 7.13 8.54
C LYS A 38 -5.13 7.57 7.94
N ALA A 39 -5.11 8.32 6.84
CA ALA A 39 -6.33 8.78 6.18
C ALA A 39 -7.22 7.61 5.69
N VAL A 40 -6.61 6.54 5.17
CA VAL A 40 -7.32 5.34 4.72
C VAL A 40 -7.78 4.47 5.90
N THR A 41 -7.03 4.36 6.99
CA THR A 41 -7.49 3.63 8.19
C THR A 41 -8.64 4.35 8.91
N ASP A 42 -8.60 5.68 8.98
CA ASP A 42 -9.61 6.49 9.66
C ASP A 42 -10.97 6.47 8.92
N THR A 43 -10.97 6.35 7.59
CA THR A 43 -12.17 6.57 6.75
C THR A 43 -12.49 5.45 5.74
N GLY A 44 -11.50 4.67 5.32
CA GLY A 44 -11.59 3.75 4.18
C GLY A 44 -12.53 2.57 4.41
N ALA A 45 -12.55 1.99 5.62
CA ALA A 45 -13.42 0.86 5.93
C ALA A 45 -14.90 1.20 5.72
N LYS A 46 -15.33 2.41 6.13
CA LYS A 46 -16.70 2.94 5.91
C LYS A 46 -17.03 3.17 4.42
N ARG A 47 -16.01 3.16 3.56
CA ARG A 47 -16.10 3.38 2.10
C ARG A 47 -15.76 2.12 1.30
N GLY A 48 -15.71 0.96 1.93
CA GLY A 48 -15.46 -0.34 1.28
C GLY A 48 -13.99 -0.70 1.04
N VAL A 49 -13.03 0.01 1.62
CA VAL A 49 -11.61 -0.41 1.59
C VAL A 49 -11.42 -1.57 2.56
N THR A 50 -11.07 -2.74 2.03
CA THR A 50 -10.94 -3.99 2.81
C THR A 50 -9.51 -4.30 3.27
N ARG A 51 -8.49 -3.75 2.60
CA ARG A 51 -7.08 -4.01 2.89
C ARG A 51 -6.18 -2.89 2.38
N ILE A 52 -5.03 -2.69 3.04
CA ILE A 52 -3.89 -1.92 2.53
C ILE A 52 -2.67 -2.85 2.49
N THR A 53 -1.86 -2.75 1.43
CA THR A 53 -0.57 -3.45 1.27
C THR A 53 0.44 -2.52 0.61
N ALA A 54 1.68 -2.99 0.40
CA ALA A 54 2.71 -2.26 -0.35
C ALA A 54 3.31 -3.18 -1.43
N GLY A 55 3.43 -2.66 -2.65
CA GLY A 55 4.20 -3.30 -3.72
C GLY A 55 5.68 -3.37 -3.37
N ASN A 56 6.36 -4.45 -3.76
CA ASN A 56 7.80 -4.61 -3.54
C ASN A 56 8.42 -5.59 -4.56
N TYR A 57 9.73 -5.48 -4.73
CA TYR A 57 10.53 -6.29 -5.66
C TYR A 57 11.39 -7.34 -4.91
N GLY A 58 10.84 -7.97 -3.86
CA GLY A 58 11.54 -9.00 -3.07
C GLY A 58 12.80 -8.51 -2.34
N GLY A 59 12.89 -7.21 -2.05
CA GLY A 59 13.99 -6.59 -1.30
C GLY A 59 15.33 -6.44 -2.03
N LYS A 60 15.43 -6.84 -3.30
CA LYS A 60 16.72 -6.91 -4.04
C LYS A 60 16.98 -5.75 -5.02
N LEU A 61 15.98 -4.89 -5.26
CA LEU A 61 16.05 -3.82 -6.27
C LEU A 61 16.18 -2.41 -5.68
N GLY A 62 15.32 -2.07 -4.72
CA GLY A 62 15.31 -0.75 -4.09
C GLY A 62 16.18 -0.68 -2.83
N GLN A 63 16.85 0.45 -2.62
CA GLN A 63 17.67 0.71 -1.42
C GLN A 63 16.84 1.01 -0.16
N HIS A 64 15.66 1.61 -0.33
CA HIS A 64 14.77 1.98 0.78
C HIS A 64 13.60 1.01 0.92
N HIS A 65 13.45 0.38 2.09
CA HIS A 65 12.32 -0.51 2.40
C HIS A 65 11.45 0.12 3.49
N TYR A 66 10.25 0.57 3.12
CA TYR A 66 9.29 1.17 4.05
C TYR A 66 8.29 0.12 4.54
N HIS A 67 8.61 -0.58 5.64
CA HIS A 67 7.71 -1.59 6.19
C HIS A 67 6.48 -0.92 6.84
N LEU A 68 5.27 -1.28 6.39
CA LEU A 68 4.03 -0.67 6.86
C LEU A 68 3.86 -0.72 8.39
N LYS A 69 4.29 -1.81 9.03
CA LYS A 69 4.26 -2.00 10.49
C LYS A 69 5.03 -0.93 11.30
N ASP A 70 6.00 -0.27 10.69
CA ASP A 70 6.83 0.77 11.33
C ASP A 70 6.26 2.18 11.04
N LEU A 71 5.19 2.27 10.23
CA LEU A 71 4.49 3.48 9.80
C LEU A 71 3.08 3.66 10.39
N ILE A 72 2.64 2.73 11.24
CA ILE A 72 1.39 2.83 12.02
C ILE A 72 1.66 3.35 13.44
#